data_AF-A0A438EZN2-F1
#
_entry.id   AF-A0A438EZN2-F1
#
_cell.length_a   1.000
_cell.length_b   1.000
_cell.length_c   1.000
_cell.angle_alpha   90.00
_cell.angle_beta   90.00
_cell.angle_gamma   90.00
#
_symmetry.space_group_name_H-M   'P 1'
#
loop_
_entity.id
_entity.type
_entity.pdbx_description
1 polymer ?
#
loop_
_entity_poly.entity_id
_entity_poly.type
_entity_poly.pdbx_seq_one_letter_code
_entity_poly.pdbx_strand_id
1 'polypeptide(L)'
;MIDTIAEVGPGIKGPTGYQIGNTYLEEEVQELEPIINFMIYYDRSMIYHSSVNTTNIPKTTDYIFSLMDKVVKEVGEENVVQVVTDNEASFKAVGMLLMEKRKHLFWSACAAHCIDLMLEDIASMKQIKETLDQAKVIIGFIYNSLKVVNLMKVFTKDRDLLRPRITRFATEFILLESLIRYEADLKRMCTTNE
;
A
#
# COMPACT_ATOMS: atom_id res chain seq x y z
N MET A 1 -16.14 -19.24 6.29
CA MET A 1 -16.07 -19.08 4.82
C MET A 1 -16.72 -20.26 4.10
N ILE A 2 -16.29 -21.51 4.31
CA ILE A 2 -16.96 -22.69 3.70
C ILE A 2 -18.40 -22.87 4.23
N ASP A 3 -18.62 -22.66 5.53
CA ASP A 3 -19.96 -22.81 6.13
C ASP A 3 -20.94 -21.72 5.67
N THR A 4 -20.44 -20.50 5.41
CA THR A 4 -21.22 -19.38 4.89
C THR A 4 -21.66 -19.63 3.44
N ILE A 5 -20.84 -20.33 2.64
CA ILE A 5 -21.19 -20.71 1.25
C ILE A 5 -22.29 -21.77 1.23
N ALA A 6 -22.36 -22.63 2.26
CA ALA A 6 -23.37 -23.68 2.38
C ALA A 6 -24.77 -23.13 2.70
N GLU A 7 -24.88 -21.99 3.41
CA GLU A 7 -26.16 -21.39 3.81
C GLU A 7 -26.93 -20.74 2.65
N VAL A 8 -26.25 -20.29 1.59
CA VAL A 8 -26.85 -19.43 0.54
C VAL A 8 -27.47 -20.21 -0.63
N GLY A 9 -27.25 -21.54 -0.67
CA GLY A 9 -27.82 -22.44 -1.67
C GLY A 9 -27.11 -22.45 -3.04
N PRO A 10 -27.27 -23.53 -3.82
CA PRO A 10 -26.67 -23.66 -5.15
C PRO A 10 -27.34 -22.73 -6.16
N GLY A 11 -26.57 -21.80 -6.75
CA GLY A 11 -27.06 -20.87 -7.78
C GLY A 11 -26.59 -19.42 -7.60
N ILE A 12 -26.02 -19.08 -6.44
CA ILE A 12 -25.42 -17.75 -6.22
C ILE A 12 -24.16 -17.64 -7.09
N LYS A 13 -24.18 -16.65 -8.00
CA LYS A 13 -22.99 -16.26 -8.75
C LYS A 13 -22.03 -15.59 -7.76
N GLY A 14 -20.86 -16.20 -7.56
CA GLY A 14 -19.81 -15.60 -6.74
C GLY A 14 -19.47 -14.19 -7.21
N PRO A 15 -18.95 -13.34 -6.32
CA PRO A 15 -18.63 -11.97 -6.66
C PRO A 15 -17.62 -11.94 -7.81
N THR A 16 -17.84 -11.01 -8.74
CA THR A 16 -16.93 -10.78 -9.87
C THR A 16 -15.56 -10.31 -9.36
N GLY A 17 -14.50 -10.52 -10.15
CA GLY A 17 -13.17 -10.02 -9.80
C GLY A 17 -13.14 -8.50 -9.56
N TYR A 18 -14.05 -7.74 -10.18
CA TYR A 18 -14.28 -6.31 -9.90
C TYR A 18 -14.85 -6.07 -8.50
N GLN A 19 -15.89 -6.82 -8.12
CA GLN A 19 -16.52 -6.69 -6.81
C GLN A 19 -15.55 -7.09 -5.69
N ILE A 20 -14.75 -8.14 -5.88
CA ILE A 20 -13.70 -8.50 -4.93
C ILE A 20 -12.61 -7.42 -4.91
N GLY A 21 -12.12 -7.02 -6.09
CA GLY A 21 -11.00 -6.10 -6.28
C GLY A 21 -11.22 -4.67 -5.77
N ASN A 22 -12.42 -4.14 -5.98
CA ASN A 22 -12.79 -2.77 -5.65
C ASN A 22 -13.76 -2.76 -4.48
N THR A 23 -14.98 -3.27 -4.62
CA THR A 23 -16.00 -3.09 -3.57
C THR A 23 -15.64 -3.74 -2.23
N TYR A 24 -15.37 -5.04 -2.21
CA TYR A 24 -15.13 -5.75 -0.96
C TYR A 24 -13.74 -5.48 -0.40
N LEU A 25 -12.70 -5.37 -1.24
CA LEU A 25 -11.38 -4.99 -0.75
C LEU A 25 -11.30 -3.51 -0.33
N GLU A 26 -12.07 -2.59 -0.91
CA GLU A 26 -12.16 -1.20 -0.41
C GLU A 26 -12.94 -1.14 0.91
N GLU A 27 -14.02 -1.91 1.06
CA GLU A 27 -14.75 -2.08 2.33
C GLU A 27 -13.84 -2.71 3.40
N GLU A 28 -13.10 -3.76 3.07
CA GLU A 28 -12.16 -4.43 3.98
C GLU A 28 -10.93 -3.54 4.30
N VAL A 29 -10.53 -2.67 3.36
CA VAL A 29 -9.53 -1.61 3.60
C VAL A 29 -10.08 -0.53 4.53
N GLN A 30 -11.37 -0.19 4.45
CA GLN A 30 -12.03 0.67 5.44
C GLN A 30 -12.14 0.01 6.83
N GLU A 31 -12.21 -1.33 6.88
CA GLU A 31 -12.18 -2.13 8.11
C GLU A 31 -10.76 -2.46 8.63
N LEU A 32 -9.69 -1.97 7.99
CA LEU A 32 -8.33 -2.23 8.45
C LEU A 32 -8.12 -1.70 9.88
N GLU A 33 -7.85 -2.62 10.79
CA GLU A 33 -7.45 -2.30 12.15
C GLU A 33 -6.19 -1.41 12.12
N PRO A 34 -6.24 -0.18 12.67
CA PRO A 34 -5.07 0.68 12.67
C PRO A 34 -4.02 0.06 13.60
N ILE A 35 -2.96 -0.49 13.04
CA ILE A 35 -1.86 -1.11 13.78
C ILE A 35 -0.60 -0.24 13.65
N ILE A 36 0.10 -0.02 14.76
CA ILE A 36 1.44 0.58 14.77
C ILE A 36 2.45 -0.55 14.94
N ASN A 37 3.34 -0.72 13.95
CA ASN A 37 4.41 -1.71 13.98
C ASN A 37 5.73 -1.06 14.41
N PHE A 38 6.43 -1.72 15.32
CA PHE A 38 7.78 -1.35 15.74
C PHE A 38 8.78 -2.34 15.16
N MET A 39 9.72 -1.80 14.39
CA MET A 39 10.79 -2.56 13.76
C MET A 39 12.13 -1.96 14.17
N ILE A 40 13.11 -2.82 14.43
CA ILE A 40 14.46 -2.42 14.80
C ILE A 40 15.38 -2.77 13.64
N TYR A 41 16.15 -1.78 13.18
CA TYR A 41 17.20 -2.01 12.21
C TYR A 41 18.54 -2.11 12.91
N TYR A 42 19.18 -3.27 12.79
CA TYR A 42 20.50 -3.54 13.37
C TYR A 42 21.29 -4.44 12.42
N ASP A 43 22.57 -4.12 12.22
CA ASP A 43 23.51 -4.87 11.38
C ASP A 43 22.93 -5.35 10.04
N ARG A 44 22.49 -4.38 9.23
CA ARG A 44 21.91 -4.59 7.88
C ARG A 44 20.63 -5.42 7.84
N SER A 45 20.04 -5.68 8.99
CA SER A 45 18.85 -6.52 9.12
C SER A 45 17.74 -5.77 9.83
N MET A 46 16.51 -6.07 9.44
CA MET A 46 15.32 -5.50 10.06
C MET A 46 14.62 -6.59 10.87
N ILE A 47 14.43 -6.34 12.16
CA ILE A 47 13.87 -7.27 13.12
C ILE A 47 12.53 -6.70 13.58
N TYR A 48 11.48 -7.52 13.54
CA TYR A 48 10.20 -7.17 14.14
C TYR A 48 10.35 -7.15 15.67
N HIS A 49 9.95 -6.05 16.31
CA HIS A 49 9.94 -5.93 17.77
C HIS A 49 8.56 -6.23 18.33
N SER A 50 7.57 -5.44 17.90
CA SER A 50 6.19 -5.56 18.39
C SER A 50 5.21 -4.83 17.48
N SER A 51 3.92 -5.04 17.73
CA SER A 51 2.84 -4.32 17.07
C SER A 51 1.75 -3.98 18.08
N VAL A 52 1.15 -2.82 17.94
CA VAL A 52 0.07 -2.33 18.81
C VAL A 52 -1.15 -2.08 17.95
N ASN A 53 -2.23 -2.81 18.22
CA ASN A 53 -3.55 -2.50 17.67
C ASN A 53 -4.07 -1.24 18.35
N THR A 54 -4.45 -0.25 17.54
CA THR A 54 -4.95 1.07 17.98
C THR A 54 -6.42 1.27 17.59
N THR A 55 -7.15 0.20 17.29
CA THR A 55 -8.59 0.24 16.99
C THR A 55 -9.33 0.89 18.16
N ASN A 56 -10.17 1.88 17.86
CA ASN A 56 -10.92 2.69 18.83
C ASN A 56 -10.04 3.51 19.81
N ILE A 57 -8.73 3.61 19.59
CA ILE A 57 -7.83 4.44 20.40
C ILE A 57 -7.46 5.69 19.58
N PRO A 58 -7.74 6.90 20.08
CA PRO A 58 -7.27 8.12 19.45
C PRO A 58 -5.74 8.15 19.36
N LYS A 59 -5.21 8.27 18.14
CA LYS A 59 -3.77 8.37 17.85
C LYS A 59 -3.23 9.77 18.17
N THR A 60 -3.34 10.20 19.43
CA THR A 60 -2.78 11.47 19.87
C THR A 60 -1.25 11.42 19.91
N THR A 61 -0.61 12.59 19.80
CA THR A 61 0.85 12.71 19.94
C THR A 61 1.34 12.08 21.24
N ASP A 62 0.67 12.34 22.37
CA ASP A 62 1.08 11.80 23.67
C ASP A 62 0.98 10.27 23.73
N TYR A 63 -0.07 9.70 23.14
CA TYR A 63 -0.24 8.26 23.10
C TYR A 63 0.86 7.60 22.27
N ILE A 64 1.10 8.08 21.04
CA ILE A 64 2.16 7.54 20.18
C ILE A 64 3.53 7.74 20.82
N PHE A 65 3.78 8.90 21.44
CA PHE A 65 5.01 9.17 22.18
C PHE A 65 5.21 8.16 23.30
N SER A 66 4.17 7.82 24.07
CA SER A 66 4.28 6.81 25.14
C SER A 66 4.69 5.43 24.62
N LEU A 67 4.18 5.03 23.44
CA LEU A 67 4.53 3.77 22.81
C LEU A 67 6.00 3.77 22.34
N MET A 68 6.42 4.83 21.64
CA MET A 68 7.82 4.95 21.19
C MET A 68 8.79 5.06 22.36
N ASP A 69 8.44 5.83 23.39
CA ASP A 69 9.25 6.00 24.59
C ASP A 69 9.49 4.66 25.29
N LYS A 70 8.46 3.81 25.34
CA LYS A 70 8.54 2.46 25.88
C LYS A 70 9.50 1.60 25.04
N VAL A 71 9.37 1.61 23.71
CA VAL A 71 10.25 0.83 22.82
C VAL A 71 11.70 1.27 22.93
N VAL A 72 11.98 2.58 22.96
CA VAL A 72 13.36 3.10 23.13
C VAL A 72 13.96 2.65 24.46
N LYS A 73 13.17 2.63 25.54
CA LYS A 73 13.62 2.12 26.84
C LYS A 73 13.87 0.61 26.84
N GLU A 74 13.02 -0.16 26.17
CA GLU A 74 13.16 -1.62 26.06
C GLU A 74 14.41 -2.02 25.27
N VAL A 75 14.73 -1.28 24.20
CA VAL A 75 15.95 -1.48 23.39
C VAL A 75 17.21 -0.99 24.12
N GLY A 76 17.07 -0.09 25.08
CA GLY A 76 18.16 0.63 25.72
C GLY A 76 18.48 1.90 24.96
N GLU A 77 18.44 3.05 25.64
CA GLU A 77 18.55 4.35 24.98
C GLU A 77 19.91 4.53 24.29
N GLU A 78 20.97 3.96 24.86
CA GLU A 78 22.32 3.94 24.33
C GLU A 78 22.46 3.16 23.01
N ASN A 79 21.52 2.26 22.73
CA ASN A 79 21.51 1.44 21.52
C ASN A 79 20.69 2.06 20.39
N VAL A 80 19.92 3.13 20.68
CA VAL A 80 19.06 3.81 19.70
C VAL A 80 19.71 5.11 19.25
N VAL A 81 20.16 5.12 18.00
CA VAL A 81 20.72 6.33 17.37
C VAL A 81 19.63 7.11 16.64
N GLN A 82 18.72 6.42 15.97
CA GLN A 82 17.73 7.02 15.08
C GLN A 82 16.33 6.46 15.30
N VAL A 83 15.32 7.32 15.20
CA VAL A 83 13.92 6.92 15.05
C VAL A 83 13.40 7.41 13.69
N VAL A 84 12.84 6.49 12.92
CA VAL A 84 12.26 6.77 11.60
C VAL A 84 10.76 6.49 11.66
N THR A 85 9.95 7.47 11.29
CA THR A 85 8.48 7.36 11.24
C THR A 85 7.96 7.89 9.92
N ASP A 86 6.66 7.73 9.64
CA ASP A 86 6.05 8.48 8.54
C ASP A 86 6.14 10.00 8.78
N ASN A 87 5.76 10.77 7.75
CA ASN A 87 5.83 12.22 7.74
C ASN A 87 4.50 12.87 8.19
N GLU A 88 3.61 12.10 8.83
CA GLU A 88 2.36 12.65 9.35
C GLU A 88 2.66 13.63 10.49
N ALA A 89 1.81 14.63 10.68
CA ALA A 89 2.01 15.69 11.66
C ALA A 89 2.16 15.15 13.09
N SER A 90 1.37 14.13 13.43
CA SER A 90 1.39 13.43 14.72
C SER A 90 2.76 12.79 14.99
N PHE A 91 3.26 12.00 14.05
CA PHE A 91 4.56 11.33 14.13
C PHE A 91 5.74 12.30 14.13
N LYS A 92 5.66 13.40 13.37
CA LYS A 92 6.65 14.48 13.42
C LYS A 92 6.74 15.10 14.81
N ALA A 93 5.60 15.41 15.43
CA ALA A 93 5.58 15.96 16.78
C ALA A 93 6.19 14.99 17.81
N VAL A 94 5.88 13.69 17.70
CA VAL A 94 6.48 12.64 18.53
C VAL A 94 8.00 12.57 18.36
N GLY A 95 8.48 12.62 17.11
CA GLY A 95 9.90 12.65 16.79
C GLY A 95 10.63 13.81 17.48
N MET A 96 10.03 15.01 17.45
CA MET A 96 10.56 16.19 18.13
C MET A 96 10.61 16.01 19.66
N LEU A 97 9.55 15.45 20.27
CA LEU A 97 9.52 15.16 21.70
C LEU A 97 10.57 14.13 22.11
N LEU A 98 10.82 13.11 21.28
CA LEU A 98 11.87 12.12 21.52
C LEU A 98 13.25 12.76 21.51
N MET A 99 13.54 13.63 20.53
CA MET A 99 14.80 14.38 20.47
C MET A 99 14.94 15.40 21.62
N GLU A 100 13.82 15.99 22.06
CA GLU A 100 13.83 16.90 23.20
C GLU A 100 14.23 16.16 24.48
N LYS A 101 13.62 14.99 24.71
CA LYS A 101 13.87 14.12 25.87
C LYS A 101 15.25 13.46 25.81
N ARG A 102 15.73 13.09 24.63
CA ARG A 102 16.98 12.34 24.40
C ARG A 102 17.86 13.05 23.39
N LYS A 103 18.82 13.84 23.87
CA LYS A 103 19.67 14.70 23.02
C LYS A 103 20.60 13.93 22.08
N HIS A 104 20.88 12.65 22.34
CA HIS A 104 21.72 11.80 21.48
C HIS A 104 20.94 11.13 20.35
N LEU A 105 19.61 11.11 20.43
CA LEU A 105 18.72 10.50 19.45
C LEU A 105 18.38 11.53 18.38
N PHE A 106 18.33 11.10 17.12
CA PHE A 106 17.78 11.90 16.04
C PHE A 106 16.54 11.27 15.42
N TRP A 107 15.59 12.11 15.06
CA TRP A 107 14.40 11.70 14.31
C TRP A 107 14.52 12.13 12.85
N SER A 108 14.00 11.30 11.96
CA SER A 108 13.85 11.65 10.54
C SER A 108 12.57 11.05 9.96
N ALA A 109 11.94 11.77 9.03
CA ALA A 109 10.85 11.23 8.26
C ALA A 109 11.29 10.05 7.35
N CYS A 110 10.40 9.11 7.13
CA CYS A 110 10.60 7.94 6.29
C CYS A 110 10.77 8.35 4.83
N ALA A 111 11.96 8.10 4.26
CA ALA A 111 12.26 8.44 2.87
C ALA A 111 11.28 7.79 1.88
N ALA A 112 10.90 6.52 2.10
CA ALA A 112 9.96 5.83 1.23
C ALA A 112 8.58 6.50 1.22
N HIS A 113 8.09 6.94 2.38
CA HIS A 113 6.83 7.66 2.47
C HIS A 113 6.92 9.07 1.85
N CYS A 114 8.03 9.78 2.06
CA CYS A 114 8.27 11.07 1.40
C CYS A 114 8.27 10.95 -0.13
N ILE A 115 8.89 9.90 -0.68
CA ILE A 115 8.86 9.64 -2.14
C ILE A 115 7.44 9.34 -2.61
N ASP A 116 6.67 8.56 -1.85
CA ASP A 116 5.27 8.25 -2.21
C ASP A 116 4.41 9.52 -2.26
N LEU A 117 4.59 10.46 -1.32
CA LEU A 117 3.93 11.78 -1.35
C LEU A 117 4.38 12.64 -2.53
N MET A 118 5.67 12.61 -2.90
CA MET A 118 6.13 13.30 -4.12
C MET A 118 5.45 12.73 -5.37
N LEU A 119 5.25 11.41 -5.41
CA LEU A 119 4.55 10.74 -6.50
C LEU A 119 3.06 11.08 -6.52
N GLU A 120 2.42 11.28 -5.36
CA GLU A 120 1.05 11.81 -5.25
C GLU A 120 0.92 13.19 -5.91
N ASP A 121 1.84 14.11 -5.58
CA ASP A 121 1.85 15.46 -6.14
C ASP A 121 2.02 15.43 -7.67
N ILE A 122 2.91 14.55 -8.16
CA ILE A 122 3.12 14.34 -9.60
C ILE A 122 1.87 13.74 -10.24
N ALA A 123 1.27 12.71 -9.63
CA ALA A 123 0.05 12.06 -10.12
C ALA A 123 -1.12 13.04 -10.19
N SER A 124 -1.14 14.06 -9.34
CA SER A 124 -2.17 15.10 -9.28
C SER A 124 -2.07 16.13 -10.42
N MET A 125 -0.96 16.18 -11.16
CA MET A 125 -0.81 17.07 -12.31
C MET A 125 -1.77 16.66 -13.42
N LYS A 126 -2.55 17.61 -13.96
CA LYS A 126 -3.66 17.35 -14.90
C LYS A 126 -3.33 16.32 -16.00
N GLN A 127 -2.25 16.52 -16.73
CA GLN A 127 -1.86 15.63 -17.84
C GLN A 127 -1.49 14.22 -17.37
N ILE A 128 -0.84 14.12 -16.21
CA ILE A 128 -0.43 12.84 -15.61
C ILE A 128 -1.66 12.13 -15.07
N LYS A 129 -2.53 12.84 -14.36
CA LYS A 129 -3.81 12.32 -13.87
C LYS A 129 -4.67 11.75 -14.99
N GLU A 130 -4.85 12.50 -16.08
CA GLU A 130 -5.61 12.04 -17.25
C GLU A 130 -5.02 10.75 -17.85
N THR A 131 -3.68 10.65 -17.90
CA THR A 131 -2.98 9.43 -18.37
C THR A 131 -3.18 8.25 -17.41
N LEU A 132 -3.10 8.50 -16.10
CA LEU A 132 -3.31 7.50 -15.06
C LEU A 132 -4.75 6.98 -15.05
N ASP A 133 -5.73 7.87 -15.24
CA ASP A 133 -7.14 7.49 -15.32
C ASP A 133 -7.39 6.58 -16.54
N GLN A 134 -6.80 6.89 -17.70
CA GLN A 134 -6.86 6.01 -18.88
C GLN A 134 -6.20 4.64 -18.63
N ALA A 135 -5.03 4.63 -17.97
CA ALA A 135 -4.35 3.39 -17.59
C ALA A 135 -5.21 2.52 -16.67
N LYS A 136 -5.88 3.12 -15.68
CA LYS A 136 -6.81 2.44 -14.77
C LYS A 136 -8.00 1.85 -15.54
N VAL A 137 -8.53 2.54 -16.54
CA VAL A 137 -9.60 2.02 -17.41
C VAL A 137 -9.15 0.77 -18.17
N ILE A 138 -7.94 0.78 -18.76
CA ILE A 138 -7.39 -0.38 -19.49
C ILE A 138 -7.25 -1.59 -18.57
N ILE A 139 -6.68 -1.39 -17.38
CA ILE A 139 -6.50 -2.46 -16.38
C ILE A 139 -7.84 -2.98 -15.87
N GLY A 140 -8.78 -2.09 -15.59
CA GLY A 140 -10.14 -2.45 -15.21
C GLY A 140 -10.78 -3.33 -16.28
N PHE A 141 -10.71 -2.93 -17.56
CA PHE A 141 -11.21 -3.74 -18.66
C PHE A 141 -10.60 -5.14 -18.72
N ILE A 142 -9.27 -5.24 -18.63
CA ILE A 142 -8.56 -6.53 -18.71
C ILE A 142 -8.96 -7.44 -17.56
N TYR A 143 -8.90 -6.94 -16.33
CA TYR A 143 -9.07 -7.76 -15.13
C TYR A 143 -10.53 -7.98 -14.71
N ASN A 144 -11.49 -7.29 -15.32
CA ASN A 144 -12.92 -7.53 -15.10
C ASN A 144 -13.44 -8.80 -15.80
N SER A 145 -12.66 -9.40 -16.71
CA SER A 145 -13.07 -10.60 -17.44
C SER A 145 -11.96 -11.64 -17.47
N LEU A 146 -12.21 -12.82 -16.90
CA LEU A 146 -11.25 -13.94 -16.95
C LEU A 146 -10.86 -14.32 -18.39
N LYS A 147 -11.79 -14.17 -19.34
CA LYS A 147 -11.51 -14.39 -20.76
C LYS A 147 -10.47 -13.40 -21.28
N VAL A 148 -10.61 -12.12 -20.94
CA VAL A 148 -9.66 -11.07 -21.38
C VAL A 148 -8.32 -11.21 -20.66
N VAL A 149 -8.32 -11.60 -19.37
CA VAL A 149 -7.07 -11.93 -18.65
C VAL A 149 -6.34 -13.08 -19.33
N ASN A 150 -7.03 -14.17 -19.66
CA ASN A 150 -6.43 -15.32 -20.32
C ASN A 150 -5.91 -14.95 -21.72
N LEU A 151 -6.67 -14.15 -22.46
CA LEU A 151 -6.23 -13.64 -23.76
C LEU A 151 -4.96 -12.78 -23.60
N MET A 152 -4.95 -11.84 -22.66
CA MET A 152 -3.78 -11.02 -22.36
C MET A 152 -2.56 -11.90 -22.06
N LYS A 153 -2.71 -12.95 -21.25
CA LYS A 153 -1.63 -13.92 -20.94
C LYS A 153 -1.09 -14.64 -22.18
N VAL A 154 -1.93 -14.98 -23.15
CA VAL A 154 -1.46 -15.54 -24.43
C VAL A 154 -0.52 -14.57 -25.15
N PHE A 155 -0.89 -13.28 -25.20
CA PHE A 155 -0.08 -12.26 -25.88
C PHE A 155 1.16 -11.83 -25.09
N THR A 156 1.09 -11.80 -23.76
CA THR A 156 2.20 -11.37 -22.89
C THR A 156 3.11 -12.50 -22.43
N LYS A 157 2.89 -13.74 -22.90
CA LYS A 157 3.64 -14.95 -22.50
C LYS A 157 3.50 -15.25 -21.00
N ASP A 158 2.25 -15.36 -20.56
CA ASP A 158 1.81 -15.62 -19.19
C ASP A 158 2.24 -14.57 -18.15
N ARG A 159 2.54 -13.35 -18.61
CA ARG A 159 2.92 -12.26 -17.71
C ARG A 159 1.70 -11.42 -17.31
N ASP A 160 1.63 -11.10 -16.03
CA ASP A 160 0.59 -10.24 -15.48
C ASP A 160 0.97 -8.75 -15.58
N LEU A 161 -0.05 -7.89 -15.73
CA LEU A 161 0.09 -6.46 -15.55
C LEU A 161 0.00 -6.15 -14.05
N LEU A 162 0.86 -5.24 -13.59
CA LEU A 162 0.84 -4.84 -12.18
C LEU A 162 -0.39 -3.99 -11.90
N ARG A 163 -1.16 -4.38 -10.88
CA ARG A 163 -2.32 -3.61 -10.43
C ARG A 163 -1.90 -2.56 -9.42
N PRO A 164 -2.46 -1.34 -9.46
CA PRO A 164 -2.29 -0.36 -8.42
C PRO A 164 -2.74 -0.94 -7.07
N ARG A 165 -1.98 -0.67 -6.01
CA ARG A 165 -2.44 -0.88 -4.63
C ARG A 165 -2.92 0.45 -4.08
N ILE A 166 -4.04 0.39 -3.37
CA ILE A 166 -4.72 1.56 -2.78
C ILE A 166 -3.78 2.37 -1.88
N THR A 167 -2.82 1.72 -1.20
CA THR A 167 -2.02 2.34 -0.14
C THR A 167 -0.67 2.92 -0.58
N ARG A 168 -0.32 2.93 -1.88
CA ARG A 168 0.96 3.45 -2.39
C ARG A 168 0.85 4.06 -3.78
N PHE A 169 1.06 5.36 -3.91
CA PHE A 169 1.05 6.09 -5.19
C PHE A 169 2.10 5.57 -6.18
N ALA A 170 3.23 5.07 -5.68
CA ALA A 170 4.24 4.42 -6.51
C ALA A 170 3.67 3.30 -7.40
N THR A 171 2.61 2.61 -6.96
CA THR A 171 2.02 1.53 -7.74
C THR A 171 1.28 2.01 -8.99
N GLU A 172 0.84 3.25 -9.03
CA GLU A 172 0.23 3.85 -10.22
C GLU A 172 1.27 4.07 -11.33
N PHE A 173 2.47 4.49 -10.97
CA PHE A 173 3.58 4.65 -11.93
C PHE A 173 4.15 3.30 -12.37
N ILE A 174 4.20 2.31 -11.47
CA ILE A 174 4.57 0.93 -11.82
C ILE A 174 3.54 0.33 -12.80
N LEU A 175 2.26 0.66 -12.63
CA LEU A 175 1.23 0.29 -13.61
C LEU A 175 1.54 0.89 -14.99
N LEU A 176 1.82 2.20 -15.06
CA LEU A 176 2.17 2.84 -16.34
C LEU A 176 3.37 2.17 -17.00
N GLU A 177 4.42 1.87 -16.21
CA GLU A 177 5.60 1.14 -16.70
C GLU A 177 5.21 -0.22 -17.29
N SER A 178 4.33 -0.96 -16.62
CA SER A 178 3.84 -2.26 -17.09
C SER A 178 3.06 -2.13 -18.41
N LEU A 179 2.21 -1.12 -18.56
CA LEU A 179 1.45 -0.90 -19.79
C LEU A 179 2.37 -0.56 -20.97
N ILE A 180 3.37 0.29 -20.74
CA ILE A 180 4.38 0.64 -21.76
C ILE A 180 5.18 -0.61 -22.14
N ARG A 181 5.61 -1.39 -21.15
CA ARG A 181 6.41 -2.61 -21.36
C ARG A 181 5.71 -3.62 -22.27
N TYR A 182 4.39 -3.75 -22.17
CA TYR A 182 3.59 -4.71 -22.96
C TYR A 182 2.73 -4.02 -24.03
N GLU A 183 3.01 -2.77 -24.39
CA GLU A 183 2.17 -1.97 -25.27
C GLU A 183 1.92 -2.67 -26.62
N ALA A 184 2.97 -3.21 -27.25
CA ALA A 184 2.86 -3.88 -28.54
C ALA A 184 1.99 -5.15 -28.47
N ASP A 185 2.14 -5.94 -27.41
CA ASP A 185 1.38 -7.16 -27.20
C ASP A 185 -0.09 -6.87 -26.88
N LEU A 186 -0.36 -5.85 -26.06
CA LEU A 186 -1.72 -5.39 -25.75
C LEU A 186 -2.43 -4.80 -26.98
N LYS A 187 -1.71 -4.05 -27.83
CA LYS A 187 -2.29 -3.58 -29.11
C LYS A 187 -2.63 -4.72 -30.06
N ARG A 188 -1.77 -5.75 -30.14
CA ARG A 188 -2.04 -6.95 -30.94
C ARG A 188 -3.25 -7.71 -30.40
N MET A 189 -3.34 -7.87 -29.08
CA MET A 189 -4.51 -8.48 -28.43
C MET A 189 -5.82 -7.80 -28.86
N CYS A 190 -5.86 -6.46 -28.91
CA CYS A 190 -7.07 -5.71 -29.26
C CYS A 190 -7.40 -5.67 -30.76
N THR A 191 -6.46 -6.04 -31.64
CA THR A 191 -6.61 -5.93 -33.10
C THR A 191 -6.67 -7.28 -33.81
N THR A 192 -6.54 -8.37 -33.05
CA THR A 192 -6.59 -9.73 -33.59
C THR A 192 -8.06 -10.20 -33.68
N ASN A 193 -8.40 -10.93 -34.74
CA ASN A 193 -9.74 -11.49 -34.99
C ASN A 193 -9.98 -12.84 -34.28
N GLU A 194 -9.20 -13.17 -33.26
CA GLU A 194 -9.37 -14.38 -32.45
C GLU A 194 -10.62 -14.30 -31.56
#